data_AF-A0A919HYG6-F1
#
_entry.id   AF-A0A919HYG6-F1
#
_cell.length_a   1.000
_cell.length_b   1.000
_cell.length_c   1.000
_cell.angle_alpha   90.00
_cell.angle_beta   90.00
_cell.angle_gamma   90.00
#
_symmetry.space_group_name_H-M   'P 1'
#
loop_
_entity.id
_entity.type
_entity.pdbx_description
1 polymer ?
#
loop_
_entity_poly.entity_id
_entity_poly.type
_entity_poly.pdbx_seq_one_letter_code
_entity_poly.pdbx_strand_id
1 'polypeptide(L)' 'MGIIARPACYIASHQREVSGRRIHLHARWVPHFQGTPLAHYHTQLRWCLPTEALALDLAPADIPLLHAFIAQRPTLSVR' A
#
# COMPACT_ATOMS: atom_id res chain seq x y z
N MET A 1 -2.56 10.01 9.28
CA MET A 1 -3.51 8.90 9.03
C MET A 1 -4.35 8.53 10.25
N GLY A 2 -4.16 9.10 11.45
CA GLY A 2 -5.09 8.91 12.58
C GLY A 2 -5.19 7.49 13.15
N ILE A 3 -4.32 6.56 12.72
CA ILE A 3 -4.35 5.15 13.11
C ILE A 3 -3.03 4.67 13.68
N ILE A 4 -3.10 3.62 14.49
CA ILE A 4 -1.96 2.82 14.91
C ILE A 4 -1.97 1.55 14.07
N ALA A 5 -1.11 1.49 13.05
CA ALA A 5 -0.97 0.35 12.16
C ALA A 5 0.00 -0.70 12.74
N ARG A 6 -0.34 -1.98 12.64
CA ARG A 6 0.55 -3.10 12.97
C ARG A 6 0.81 -3.92 11.71
N PRO A 7 1.98 -3.75 11.06
CA PRO A 7 2.32 -4.53 9.88
C PRO A 7 2.41 -6.03 10.21
N ALA A 8 1.66 -6.85 9.48
CA ALA A 8 1.65 -8.30 9.67
C ALA A 8 2.72 -8.99 8.83
N CYS A 9 2.83 -8.64 7.55
CA CYS A 9 3.83 -9.23 6.66
C CYS A 9 4.36 -8.23 5.62
N TYR A 10 5.52 -8.57 5.07
CA TYR A 10 6.09 -7.92 3.91
C TYR A 10 5.42 -8.42 2.63
N ILE A 11 5.15 -7.52 1.69
CA ILE A 11 4.58 -7.84 0.38
C ILE A 11 5.65 -7.78 -0.70
N ALA A 12 6.27 -6.60 -0.86
CA ALA A 12 7.24 -6.37 -1.91
C ALA A 12 8.05 -5.11 -1.66
N SER A 13 9.13 -5.00 -2.41
CA SER A 13 9.98 -3.83 -2.49
C SER A 13 10.05 -3.39 -3.93
N HIS A 14 10.10 -2.08 -4.14
CA HIS A 14 10.30 -1.51 -5.46
C HIS A 14 11.32 -0.38 -5.38
N GLN A 15 12.27 -0.38 -6.31
CA GLN A 15 13.27 0.68 -6.43
C GLN A 15 13.03 1.44 -7.72
N ARG A 16 13.16 2.76 -7.62
CA ARG A 16 13.03 3.66 -8.76
C ARG A 16 13.95 4.85 -8.59
N GLU A 17 14.40 5.42 -9.70
CA GLU A 17 15.07 6.72 -9.70
C GLU A 17 14.05 7.86 -9.84
N VAL A 18 14.16 8.86 -8.97
CA VAL A 18 13.36 10.08 -8.98
C VAL A 18 14.31 11.25 -8.80
N SER A 19 14.40 12.11 -9.82
CA SER A 19 15.25 13.32 -9.82
C SER A 19 16.72 13.01 -9.44
N GLY A 20 17.30 11.95 -10.03
CA GLY A 20 18.67 11.53 -9.78
C GLY A 20 18.92 10.86 -8.42
N ARG A 21 17.86 10.59 -7.64
CA ARG A 21 17.96 9.86 -6.38
C ARG A 21 17.23 8.52 -6.47
N ARG A 22 17.86 7.46 -5.98
CA ARG A 22 17.21 6.17 -5.85
C ARG A 22 16.32 6.15 -4.63
N ILE A 23 15.03 5.92 -4.84
CA ILE A 23 14.06 5.65 -3.79
C ILE A 23 13.81 4.16 -3.70
N HIS A 24 13.62 3.66 -2.48
CA HIS A 24 13.31 2.27 -2.20
C HIS A 24 12.06 2.20 -1.33
N LEU A 25 10.98 1.67 -1.89
CA LEU A 25 9.70 1.53 -1.23
C LEU A 25 9.53 0.10 -0.73
N HIS A 26 8.86 -0.03 0.41
CA HIS A 26 8.49 -1.32 1.00
C HIS A 26 6.97 -1.33 1.23
N ALA A 27 6.27 -2.24 0.56
CA ALA A 27 4.88 -2.53 0.85
C ALA A 27 4.77 -3.56 1.97
N ARG A 28 3.95 -3.24 2.97
CA ARG A 28 3.60 -4.15 4.07
C ARG A 28 2.09 -4.25 4.20
N TRP A 29 1.60 -5.45 4.46
CA TRP A 29 0.19 -5.69 4.70
C TRP A 29 -0.17 -5.40 6.16
N VAL A 30 -1.25 -4.64 6.35
CA VAL A 30 -1.78 -4.24 7.66
C VAL A 30 -3.25 -4.69 7.73
N PRO A 31 -3.54 -5.92 8.17
CA PRO A 31 -4.91 -6.41 8.28
C PRO A 31 -5.68 -5.78 9.44
N HIS A 32 -4.96 -5.33 10.48
CA HIS A 32 -5.54 -4.76 11.69
C HIS A 32 -4.83 -3.47 12.05
N PHE A 33 -5.60 -2.46 12.42
CA PHE A 33 -5.12 -1.19 12.96
C PHE A 33 -6.10 -0.70 14.02
N GLN A 34 -5.63 0.19 14.90
CA GLN A 34 -6.46 0.85 15.89
C GLN A 34 -6.72 2.30 15.48
N GLY A 35 -7.90 2.83 15.84
CA GLY A 35 -8.34 4.17 15.46
C GLY A 35 -9.05 4.22 14.12
N THR A 36 -9.39 5.43 13.68
CA THR A 36 -10.11 5.69 12.42
C THR A 36 -9.18 6.40 11.43
N PRO A 37 -9.08 5.93 10.17
CA PRO A 37 -8.28 6.61 9.15
C PRO A 37 -8.74 8.06 8.94
N LEU A 38 -7.79 9.00 9.06
CA LEU A 38 -8.02 10.43 8.86
C LEU A 38 -7.09 11.00 7.79
N ALA A 39 -7.67 11.81 6.91
CA ALA A 39 -7.00 12.46 5.79
C ALA A 39 -6.29 13.76 6.22
N HIS A 40 -5.33 13.72 7.15
CA HIS A 40 -4.68 14.95 7.66
C HIS A 40 -3.93 15.76 6.58
N TYR A 41 -3.38 15.07 5.58
CA TYR A 41 -2.56 15.66 4.50
C TYR A 41 -3.02 15.17 3.12
N HIS A 42 -4.23 14.63 3.03
CA HIS A 42 -4.79 14.06 1.82
C HIS A 42 -6.19 14.61 1.64
N THR A 43 -6.66 14.74 0.39
CA THR A 43 -7.98 15.31 0.13
C THR A 43 -9.12 14.33 0.41
N GLN A 44 -8.89 13.03 0.22
CA GLN A 44 -9.92 12.00 0.33
C GLN A 44 -9.32 10.65 0.76
N LEU A 45 -10.15 9.82 1.40
CA LEU A 45 -9.91 8.39 1.60
C LEU A 45 -11.00 7.58 0.88
N ARG A 46 -10.59 6.47 0.26
CA ARG A 46 -11.49 5.55 -0.43
C ARG A 46 -11.10 4.11 -0.10
N TRP A 47 -12.07 3.33 0.34
CA TRP A 47 -11.95 1.87 0.35
C TRP A 47 -12.34 1.32 -1.03
N CYS A 48 -11.53 0.42 -1.57
CA CYS A 48 -11.79 -0.24 -2.85
C CYS A 48 -11.15 -1.63 -2.87
N LEU A 49 -11.57 -2.46 -3.82
CA LEU A 49 -10.90 -3.72 -4.08
C LEU A 49 -9.51 -3.44 -4.70
N PRO A 50 -8.50 -4.29 -4.46
CA PRO A 50 -7.16 -4.11 -5.01
C PRO A 50 -7.13 -4.01 -6.54
N THR A 51 -7.99 -4.78 -7.23
CA THR A 51 -8.12 -4.74 -8.68
C THR A 51 -8.78 -3.45 -9.17
N GLU A 52 -9.68 -2.85 -8.41
CA GLU A 52 -10.29 -1.55 -8.74
C GLU A 52 -9.29 -0.40 -8.57
N ALA A 53 -8.37 -0.51 -7.60
CA ALA A 53 -7.35 0.50 -7.36
C ALA A 53 -6.43 0.71 -8.59
N LEU A 54 -6.21 -0.33 -9.40
CA LEU A 54 -5.42 -0.23 -10.65
C LEU A 54 -6.06 0.68 -11.71
N ALA A 55 -7.36 1.00 -11.59
CA ALA A 55 -8.03 1.94 -12.48
C ALA A 55 -7.94 3.40 -11.99
N LEU A 56 -7.30 3.65 -10.85
CA LEU A 56 -7.08 4.99 -10.30
C LEU A 56 -5.74 5.55 -10.79
N ASP A 57 -5.59 6.88 -10.72
CA ASP A 57 -4.33 7.57 -10.99
C ASP A 57 -3.34 7.37 -9.83
N LEU A 58 -2.78 6.17 -9.73
CA LEU A 58 -1.79 5.80 -8.72
C LEU A 58 -0.42 6.36 -9.07
N ALA A 59 0.37 6.72 -8.06
CA ALA A 59 1.76 7.06 -8.30
C ALA A 59 2.48 5.86 -8.94
N PRO A 60 3.34 6.04 -9.95
CA PRO A 60 3.83 4.89 -10.70
C PRO A 60 4.75 3.95 -9.88
N ALA A 61 5.24 4.40 -8.73
CA ALA A 61 5.99 3.56 -7.80
C ALA A 61 5.10 2.57 -7.01
N ASP A 62 3.80 2.84 -6.90
CA ASP A 62 2.86 2.01 -6.14
C ASP A 62 2.29 0.86 -6.98
N ILE A 63 2.21 1.02 -8.30
CA ILE A 63 1.68 0.03 -9.25
C ILE A 63 2.35 -1.35 -9.10
N PRO A 64 3.70 -1.49 -9.14
CA PRO A 64 4.35 -2.80 -8.99
C PRO A 64 4.11 -3.41 -7.60
N LEU A 65 3.98 -2.59 -6.56
CA LEU A 65 3.68 -3.06 -5.20
C LEU A 65 2.24 -3.58 -5.10
N LEU A 66 1.28 -2.91 -5.73
CA LEU A 66 -0.12 -3.33 -5.77
C LEU A 66 -0.29 -4.62 -6.59
N HIS A 67 0.42 -4.78 -7.71
CA HIS A 67 0.45 -6.06 -8.44
C HIS A 67 0.98 -7.20 -7.58
N ALA A 68 2.07 -6.98 -6.85
CA ALA A 68 2.61 -7.99 -5.93
C ALA A 68 1.61 -8.34 -4.82
N PHE A 69 0.88 -7.35 -4.29
CA PHE A 69 -0.17 -7.58 -3.30
C PHE A 69 -1.32 -8.44 -3.87
N ILE A 70 -1.82 -8.12 -5.07
CA ILE A 70 -2.88 -8.90 -5.73
C ILE A 70 -2.44 -10.35 -5.95
N ALA A 71 -1.22 -10.57 -6.43
CA ALA A 71 -0.67 -11.90 -6.68
C ALA A 71 -0.55 -12.74 -5.39
N GLN A 72 -0.18 -12.11 -4.27
CA GLN A 72 0.01 -12.80 -2.99
C GLN A 72 -1.26 -12.94 -2.16
N ARG A 73 -2.30 -12.14 -2.44
CA ARG A 73 -3.55 -12.08 -1.66
C ARG A 73 -4.17 -13.44 -1.29
N PRO A 74 -4.22 -14.47 -2.17
CA PRO A 74 -4.74 -15.79 -1.81
C PRO A 74 -4.00 -16.48 -0.67
N THR A 75 -2.75 -16.10 -0.42
CA THR A 75 -1.87 -16.71 0.60
C THR A 75 -1.74 -15.85 1.86
N LEU A 76 -2.25 -14.63 1.85
CA LEU A 76 -2.21 -13.74 3.00
C LEU A 76 -3.20 -14.22 4.05
N SER A 77 -2.67 -14.80 5.12
CA SER A 77 -3.43 -15.18 6.30
C SER A 77 -3.02 -14.31 7.48
N VAL A 78 -4.02 -13.91 8.26
CA VAL A 78 -3.78 -13.32 9.58
C VAL A 78 -3.26 -14.44 10.46
N ARG A 79 -1.98 -14.39 10.80
CA ARG A 79 -1.42 -15.23 11.87
C ARG A 79 -1.81 -14.68 13.23
#